data_AF-A0A1G2DJL5-F1
#
_entry.id   AF-A0A1G2DJL5-F1
#
_cell.length_a   1.000
_cell.length_b   1.000
_cell.length_c   1.000
_cell.angle_alpha   90.00
_cell.angle_beta   90.00
_cell.angle_gamma   90.00
#
_symmetry.space_group_name_H-M   'P 1'
#
loop_
_entity.id
_entity.type
_entity.pdbx_description
1 polymer ?
#
loop_
_entity_poly.entity_id
_entity_poly.type
_entity_poly.pdbx_seq_one_letter_code
_entity_poly.pdbx_strand_id
1 'polypeptide(L)'
;MTYYKKPFTPKKPVRTFRDLEIYQKTIECAVLIAKHIAPALVKLKYPYAEKLADRSLAVPLLVAEAHSLRFADFALGVGYLEKAMASANKMVVYLEHAKGLYGAKLDAGLVDDIIGRYVLSRTKMFHLEKSWKRFRAEYADEAKGKGKGGFTY
;
A
#
# COMPACT_ATOMS: atom_id res chain seq x y z
N MET A 1 -13.11 33.87 3.22
CA MET A 1 -12.40 32.63 2.87
C MET A 1 -13.40 31.66 2.26
N THR A 2 -13.40 31.52 0.94
CA THR A 2 -14.31 30.65 0.18
C THR A 2 -13.72 29.25 0.11
N TYR A 3 -14.36 28.27 0.77
CA TYR A 3 -13.95 26.87 0.71
C TYR A 3 -14.24 26.32 -0.69
N TYR A 4 -13.19 26.09 -1.48
CA TYR A 4 -13.32 25.44 -2.79
C TYR A 4 -13.69 23.96 -2.59
N LYS A 5 -14.97 23.62 -2.79
CA LYS A 5 -15.43 22.23 -2.84
C LYS A 5 -15.07 21.65 -4.21
N LYS A 6 -14.06 20.78 -4.26
CA LYS A 6 -13.79 19.98 -5.46
C LYS A 6 -15.03 19.14 -5.81
N PRO A 7 -15.47 19.10 -7.08
CA PRO A 7 -16.58 18.26 -7.50
C PRO A 7 -16.26 16.79 -7.25
N PHE A 8 -17.18 16.06 -6.64
CA PHE A 8 -17.04 14.63 -6.39
C PHE A 8 -17.13 13.90 -7.72
N THR A 9 -16.02 13.31 -8.16
CA THR A 9 -15.99 12.38 -9.29
C THR A 9 -16.04 10.96 -8.74
N PRO A 10 -17.03 10.13 -9.12
CA PRO A 10 -17.10 8.75 -8.69
C PRO A 10 -15.81 8.02 -9.09
N LYS A 11 -15.15 7.38 -8.13
CA LYS A 11 -13.99 6.54 -8.44
C LYS A 11 -14.45 5.32 -9.24
N LYS A 12 -13.59 4.85 -10.15
CA LYS A 12 -13.85 3.61 -10.90
C LYS A 12 -14.15 2.47 -9.92
N PRO A 13 -15.15 1.61 -10.19
CA PRO A 13 -15.42 0.44 -9.37
C PRO A 13 -14.18 -0.46 -9.28
N VAL A 14 -13.87 -0.93 -8.07
CA VAL A 14 -12.77 -1.87 -7.84
C VAL A 14 -13.25 -3.28 -8.18
N ARG A 15 -12.77 -3.83 -9.29
CA ARG A 15 -13.09 -5.19 -9.74
C ARG A 15 -11.99 -6.17 -9.37
N THR A 16 -10.75 -5.72 -9.42
CA THR A 16 -9.56 -6.53 -9.10
C THR A 16 -8.61 -5.76 -8.19
N PHE A 17 -7.69 -6.46 -7.52
CA PHE A 17 -6.66 -5.83 -6.69
C PHE A 17 -5.81 -4.83 -7.49
N ARG A 18 -5.71 -5.02 -8.82
CA ARG A 18 -4.99 -4.12 -9.74
C ARG A 18 -5.63 -2.73 -9.85
N ASP A 19 -6.91 -2.60 -9.51
CA ASP A 19 -7.62 -1.31 -9.49
C ASP A 19 -7.31 -0.52 -8.20
N LEU A 20 -6.72 -1.16 -7.19
CA LEU A 20 -6.33 -0.48 -5.96
C LEU A 20 -5.13 0.41 -6.22
N GLU A 21 -5.27 1.71 -5.95
CA GLU A 21 -4.17 2.66 -6.02
C GLU A 21 -2.98 2.23 -5.15
N ILE A 22 -3.24 1.64 -3.97
CA ILE A 22 -2.19 1.11 -3.10
C ILE A 22 -1.39 -0.03 -3.74
N TYR A 23 -2.01 -0.85 -4.60
CA TYR A 23 -1.30 -1.86 -5.36
C TYR A 23 -0.44 -1.20 -6.44
N GLN A 24 -1.03 -0.32 -7.25
CA GLN A 24 -0.35 0.37 -8.35
C GLN A 24 0.89 1.13 -7.85
N LYS A 25 0.77 1.88 -6.75
CA LYS A 25 1.88 2.65 -6.20
C LYS A 25 2.96 1.80 -5.55
N THR A 26 2.61 0.70 -4.91
CA THR A 26 3.61 -0.16 -4.27
C THR A 26 4.34 -1.04 -5.28
N ILE A 27 3.68 -1.49 -6.36
CA ILE A 27 4.37 -2.19 -7.45
C ILE A 27 5.28 -1.25 -8.25
N GLU A 28 4.87 0.01 -8.48
CA GLU A 28 5.76 1.04 -9.05
C GLU A 28 7.03 1.21 -8.19
N CYS A 29 6.89 1.28 -6.86
CA CYS A 29 8.04 1.38 -5.95
C CYS A 29 8.96 0.17 -6.04
N ALA A 30 8.40 -1.04 -6.08
CA ALA A 30 9.18 -2.27 -6.20
C ALA A 30 9.99 -2.31 -7.50
N VAL A 31 9.39 -1.89 -8.62
CA VAL A 31 10.08 -1.79 -9.92
C VAL A 31 11.21 -0.76 -9.87
N LEU A 32 10.97 0.43 -9.31
CA LEU A 32 12.00 1.46 -9.18
C LEU A 32 13.17 0.98 -8.31
N ILE A 33 12.86 0.31 -7.21
CA ILE A 33 13.88 -0.28 -6.32
C ILE A 33 14.70 -1.32 -7.07
N ALA A 34 14.06 -2.31 -7.70
CA ALA A 34 14.74 -3.39 -8.39
C ALA A 34 15.59 -2.88 -9.57
N LYS A 35 15.12 -1.85 -10.28
CA LYS A 35 15.79 -1.30 -11.46
C LYS A 35 16.95 -0.37 -11.11
N HIS A 36 16.80 0.47 -10.08
CA HIS A 36 17.71 1.60 -9.85
C HIS A 36 18.45 1.52 -8.51
N ILE A 37 17.78 1.11 -7.44
CA ILE A 37 18.35 1.16 -6.08
C ILE A 37 19.12 -0.13 -5.77
N ALA A 38 18.50 -1.29 -5.94
CA ALA A 38 19.11 -2.57 -5.60
C ALA A 38 20.46 -2.81 -6.32
N PRO A 39 20.61 -2.55 -7.64
CA PRO A 39 21.89 -2.71 -8.32
C PRO A 39 22.99 -1.78 -7.78
N ALA A 40 22.62 -0.54 -7.41
CA ALA A 40 23.57 0.40 -6.81
C ALA A 40 24.00 -0.09 -5.42
N LEU A 41 23.06 -0.58 -4.60
CA LEU A 41 23.35 -1.12 -3.28
C LEU A 41 24.23 -2.38 -3.31
N VAL A 42 24.04 -3.25 -4.31
CA VAL A 42 24.92 -4.41 -4.53
C VAL A 42 26.35 -3.95 -4.83
N LYS A 43 26.53 -2.98 -5.73
CA LYS A 43 27.86 -2.42 -6.04
C LYS A 43 28.52 -1.78 -4.81
N LEU A 44 27.72 -1.15 -3.96
CA LEU A 44 28.16 -0.52 -2.70
C LEU A 44 28.37 -1.53 -1.57
N LYS A 45 28.12 -2.83 -1.82
CA LYS A 45 28.22 -3.92 -0.84
C LYS A 45 27.35 -3.69 0.40
N TYR A 46 26.17 -3.10 0.21
CA TYR A 46 25.21 -2.92 1.29
C TYR A 46 24.71 -4.30 1.75
N PRO A 47 24.85 -4.67 3.04
CA PRO A 47 24.55 -6.02 3.53
C PRO A 47 23.08 -6.44 3.41
N TYR A 48 22.17 -5.50 3.15
CA TYR A 48 20.74 -5.75 3.04
C TYR A 48 20.17 -5.51 1.64
N ALA A 49 21.01 -5.45 0.59
CA ALA A 49 20.57 -5.12 -0.77
C ALA A 49 19.51 -6.10 -1.31
N GLU A 50 19.76 -7.41 -1.23
CA GLU A 50 18.82 -8.44 -1.68
C GLU A 50 17.52 -8.43 -0.85
N LYS A 51 17.66 -8.37 0.49
CA LYS A 51 16.51 -8.28 1.41
C LYS A 51 15.65 -7.06 1.09
N LEU A 52 16.24 -5.92 0.76
CA LEU A 52 15.50 -4.70 0.41
C LEU A 52 14.69 -4.91 -0.88
N ALA A 53 15.27 -5.55 -1.90
CA ALA A 53 14.59 -5.88 -3.14
C ALA A 53 13.41 -6.83 -2.91
N ASP A 54 13.61 -7.93 -2.19
CA ASP A 54 12.55 -8.90 -1.88
C ASP A 54 11.40 -8.27 -1.09
N ARG A 55 11.75 -7.43 -0.10
CA ARG A 55 10.77 -6.75 0.74
C ARG A 55 9.97 -5.71 -0.02
N SER A 56 10.54 -5.10 -1.04
CA SER A 56 9.81 -4.16 -1.90
C SER A 56 8.65 -4.84 -2.63
N LEU A 57 8.83 -6.10 -3.04
CA LEU A 57 7.80 -6.91 -3.70
C LEU A 57 6.75 -7.45 -2.70
N ALA A 58 7.13 -7.63 -1.43
CA ALA A 58 6.22 -8.14 -0.40
C ALA A 58 5.00 -7.22 -0.20
N VAL A 59 5.15 -5.91 -0.30
CA VAL A 59 4.05 -4.96 -0.09
C VAL A 59 2.91 -5.16 -1.10
N PRO A 60 3.13 -5.10 -2.43
CA PRO A 60 2.05 -5.34 -3.39
C PRO A 60 1.49 -6.77 -3.35
N LEU A 61 2.31 -7.78 -2.99
CA LEU A 61 1.83 -9.16 -2.81
C LEU A 61 0.82 -9.28 -1.66
N LEU A 62 1.16 -8.72 -0.49
CA LEU A 62 0.27 -8.72 0.68
C LEU A 62 -1.04 -7.95 0.40
N VAL A 63 -0.99 -6.89 -0.42
CA VAL A 63 -2.20 -6.17 -0.87
C VAL A 63 -3.09 -7.06 -1.73
N ALA A 64 -2.50 -7.83 -2.66
CA ALA A 64 -3.25 -8.76 -3.50
C ALA A 64 -3.88 -9.89 -2.69
N GLU A 65 -3.15 -10.46 -1.72
CA GLU A 65 -3.65 -11.48 -0.80
C GLU A 65 -4.78 -10.95 0.09
N ALA A 66 -4.58 -9.76 0.69
CA ALA A 66 -5.60 -9.09 1.49
C ALA A 66 -6.90 -8.89 0.70
N HIS A 67 -6.78 -8.39 -0.54
CA HIS A 67 -7.92 -8.20 -1.41
C HIS A 67 -8.62 -9.52 -1.72
N SER A 68 -7.88 -10.60 -1.98
CA SER A 68 -8.45 -11.91 -2.31
C SER A 68 -9.24 -12.52 -1.14
N LEU A 69 -8.80 -12.27 0.10
CA LEU A 69 -9.41 -12.84 1.30
C LEU A 69 -10.52 -11.98 1.91
N ARG A 70 -10.65 -10.71 1.52
CA ARG A 70 -11.57 -9.73 2.16
C ARG A 70 -13.02 -10.19 2.30
N PHE A 71 -13.49 -11.11 1.47
CA PHE A 71 -14.84 -11.69 1.55
C PHE A 71 -14.88 -13.10 2.14
N ALA A 72 -13.87 -13.94 1.84
CA ALA A 72 -13.82 -15.33 2.30
C ALA A 72 -13.43 -15.44 3.78
N ASP A 73 -12.38 -14.73 4.18
CA ASP A 73 -11.92 -14.61 5.56
C ASP A 73 -11.50 -13.16 5.81
N PHE A 74 -12.46 -12.36 6.28
CA PHE A 74 -12.25 -10.94 6.49
C PHE A 74 -11.18 -10.65 7.55
N ALA A 75 -11.12 -11.45 8.63
CA ALA A 75 -10.14 -11.22 9.70
C ALA A 75 -8.73 -11.44 9.15
N LEU A 76 -8.54 -12.52 8.39
CA LEU A 76 -7.28 -12.80 7.72
C LEU A 76 -6.96 -11.75 6.64
N GLY A 77 -7.94 -11.34 5.84
CA GLY A 77 -7.77 -10.30 4.82
C GLY A 77 -7.33 -8.95 5.41
N VAL A 78 -7.94 -8.53 6.52
CA VAL A 78 -7.48 -7.35 7.29
C VAL A 78 -6.06 -7.57 7.83
N GLY A 79 -5.77 -8.75 8.39
CA GLY A 79 -4.43 -9.07 8.89
C GLY A 79 -3.34 -8.99 7.80
N TYR A 80 -3.64 -9.39 6.57
CA TYR A 80 -2.72 -9.21 5.42
C TYR A 80 -2.53 -7.74 5.05
N LEU A 81 -3.59 -6.93 5.10
CA LEU A 81 -3.48 -5.50 4.86
C LEU A 81 -2.65 -4.79 5.94
N GLU A 82 -2.78 -5.20 7.20
CA GLU A 82 -1.95 -4.74 8.32
C GLU A 82 -0.48 -5.15 8.15
N LYS A 83 -0.22 -6.39 7.71
CA LYS A 83 1.14 -6.84 7.33
C LYS A 83 1.71 -6.01 6.17
N ALA A 84 0.89 -5.61 5.20
CA ALA A 84 1.31 -4.75 4.09
C ALA A 84 1.74 -3.37 4.61
N MET A 85 0.98 -2.77 5.53
CA MET A 85 1.33 -1.51 6.20
C MET A 85 2.64 -1.63 6.99
N ALA A 86 2.80 -2.69 7.77
CA ALA A 86 4.05 -2.94 8.50
C ALA A 86 5.24 -3.12 7.55
N SER A 87 5.03 -3.75 6.39
CA SER A 87 6.07 -3.94 5.36
C SER A 87 6.43 -2.62 4.67
N ALA A 88 5.46 -1.74 4.41
CA ALA A 88 5.71 -0.39 3.90
C ALA A 88 6.58 0.42 4.87
N ASN A 89 6.30 0.36 6.18
CA ASN A 89 7.14 1.01 7.20
C ASN A 89 8.57 0.43 7.23
N LYS A 90 8.73 -0.89 7.10
CA LYS A 90 10.06 -1.51 7.00
C LYS A 90 10.83 -1.03 5.77
N MET A 91 10.15 -0.81 4.64
CA MET A 91 10.79 -0.26 3.45
C MET A 91 11.32 1.15 3.69
N VAL A 92 10.58 2.01 4.39
CA VAL A 92 11.06 3.34 4.79
C VAL A 92 12.36 3.22 5.59
N VAL A 93 12.38 2.39 6.64
CA VAL A 93 13.59 2.17 7.47
C VAL A 93 14.78 1.69 6.64
N TYR A 94 14.58 0.72 5.75
CA TYR A 94 15.65 0.21 4.90
C TYR A 94 16.23 1.27 3.96
N LEU A 95 15.36 2.11 3.39
CA LEU A 95 15.75 3.19 2.47
C LEU A 95 16.46 4.33 3.20
N GLU A 96 15.96 4.73 4.37
CA GLU A 96 16.60 5.74 5.23
C GLU A 96 17.99 5.28 5.69
N HIS A 97 18.12 4.01 6.10
CA HIS A 97 19.41 3.45 6.48
C HIS A 97 20.40 3.41 5.30
N ALA A 98 19.95 2.96 4.12
CA ALA A 98 20.77 2.96 2.92
C ALA A 98 21.21 4.38 2.51
N LYS A 99 20.30 5.35 2.60
CA LYS A 99 20.60 6.78 2.35
C LYS A 99 21.58 7.34 3.37
N GLY A 100 21.44 7.02 4.65
CA GLY A 100 22.35 7.47 5.69
C GLY A 100 23.79 6.99 5.48
N LEU A 101 23.97 5.75 5.00
CA LEU A 101 25.29 5.18 4.73
C LEU A 101 25.90 5.65 3.41
N TYR A 102 25.08 5.81 2.37
CA TYR A 102 25.56 5.97 0.99
C TYR A 102 24.93 7.14 0.24
N GLY A 103 24.36 8.13 0.92
CA GLY A 103 23.57 9.19 0.30
C GLY A 103 24.25 9.92 -0.86
N ALA A 104 25.56 10.16 -0.79
CA ALA A 104 26.34 10.76 -1.88
C ALA A 104 26.60 9.82 -3.08
N LYS A 105 26.35 8.52 -2.92
CA LYS A 105 26.56 7.44 -3.91
C LYS A 105 25.25 6.82 -4.39
N LEU A 106 24.12 7.31 -3.89
CA LEU A 106 22.77 6.91 -4.30
C LEU A 106 22.04 8.12 -4.87
N ASP A 107 21.05 7.88 -5.72
CA ASP A 107 20.10 8.92 -6.10
C ASP A 107 19.20 9.23 -4.90
N ALA A 108 19.62 10.19 -4.08
CA ALA A 108 18.93 10.58 -2.87
C ALA A 108 17.51 11.12 -3.16
N GLY A 109 17.30 11.78 -4.30
CA GLY A 109 16.00 12.29 -4.71
C GLY A 109 15.02 11.16 -5.02
N LEU A 110 15.47 10.13 -5.75
CA LEU A 110 14.67 8.93 -5.99
C LEU A 110 14.35 8.17 -4.70
N VAL A 111 15.33 8.06 -3.78
CA VAL A 111 15.11 7.41 -2.48
C VAL A 111 14.03 8.14 -1.67
N ASP A 112 14.10 9.47 -1.60
CA ASP A 112 13.12 10.29 -0.87
C ASP A 112 11.71 10.23 -1.49
N ASP A 113 11.62 10.22 -2.82
CA ASP A 113 10.34 10.01 -3.52
C ASP A 113 9.73 8.65 -3.15
N ILE A 114 10.52 7.58 -3.19
CA ILE A 114 10.03 6.23 -2.85
C ILE A 114 9.63 6.14 -1.37
N ILE A 115 10.37 6.76 -0.45
CA ILE A 115 9.98 6.86 0.97
C ILE A 115 8.60 7.55 1.08
N GLY A 116 8.42 8.70 0.43
CA GLY A 116 7.15 9.43 0.42
C GLY A 116 5.99 8.59 -0.11
N ARG A 117 6.22 7.83 -1.19
CA ARG A 117 5.22 6.90 -1.76
C ARG A 117 4.84 5.78 -0.79
N TYR A 118 5.78 5.20 -0.03
CA TYR A 118 5.46 4.18 0.98
C TYR A 118 4.67 4.77 2.17
N VAL A 119 5.04 5.95 2.67
CA VAL A 119 4.31 6.65 3.73
C VAL A 119 2.87 6.95 3.31
N LEU A 120 2.68 7.46 2.08
CA LEU A 120 1.35 7.72 1.54
C LEU A 120 0.57 6.42 1.31
N SER A 121 1.21 5.37 0.78
CA SER A 121 0.59 4.07 0.54
C SER A 121 0.11 3.44 1.84
N ARG A 122 0.90 3.48 2.91
CA ARG A 122 0.51 3.03 4.25
C ARG A 122 -0.74 3.77 4.75
N THR A 123 -0.80 5.07 4.56
CA THR A 123 -1.97 5.88 4.95
C THR A 123 -3.21 5.50 4.16
N LYS A 124 -3.08 5.25 2.85
CA LYS A 124 -4.17 4.79 2.00
C LYS A 124 -4.63 3.36 2.36
N MET A 125 -3.71 2.46 2.73
CA MET A 125 -4.05 1.12 3.23
C MET A 125 -4.90 1.20 4.51
N PHE A 126 -4.52 2.06 5.45
CA PHE A 126 -5.30 2.29 6.67
C PHE A 126 -6.72 2.80 6.38
N HIS A 127 -6.87 3.71 5.42
CA HIS A 127 -8.21 4.16 4.99
C HIS A 127 -9.00 3.07 4.29
N LEU A 128 -8.36 2.22 3.49
CA LEU A 128 -8.99 1.05 2.87
C LEU A 128 -9.50 0.08 3.93
N GLU A 129 -8.69 -0.21 4.95
CA GLU A 129 -9.06 -1.06 6.08
C GLU A 129 -10.30 -0.51 6.82
N LYS A 130 -10.31 0.80 7.12
CA LYS A 130 -11.50 1.47 7.70
C LYS A 130 -12.72 1.34 6.80
N SER A 131 -12.55 1.52 5.50
CA SER A 131 -13.63 1.37 4.52
C SER A 131 -14.19 -0.05 4.52
N TRP A 132 -13.33 -1.07 4.58
CA TRP A 132 -13.73 -2.48 4.64
C TRP A 132 -14.48 -2.80 5.92
N LYS A 133 -14.01 -2.30 7.07
CA LYS A 133 -14.68 -2.48 8.38
C LYS A 133 -16.05 -1.81 8.40
N ARG A 134 -16.16 -0.60 7.86
CA ARG A 134 -17.43 0.13 7.74
C ARG A 134 -18.42 -0.59 6.83
N PHE A 135 -18.00 -0.98 5.62
CA PHE A 135 -18.82 -1.75 4.70
C PHE A 135 -19.33 -3.02 5.39
N ARG A 136 -18.46 -3.79 6.05
CA ARG A 136 -18.89 -5.00 6.75
C ARG A 136 -19.92 -4.75 7.85
N ALA A 137 -19.78 -3.66 8.61
CA ALA A 137 -20.76 -3.28 9.63
C ALA A 137 -22.13 -2.95 9.01
N GLU A 138 -22.16 -2.14 7.95
CA GLU A 138 -23.39 -1.76 7.24
C GLU A 138 -24.15 -3.00 6.71
N TYR A 139 -23.47 -3.95 6.06
CA TYR A 139 -24.11 -5.19 5.58
C TYR A 139 -24.47 -6.19 6.68
N ALA A 140 -23.73 -6.21 7.79
CA ALA A 140 -24.08 -7.05 8.94
C ALA A 140 -25.37 -6.53 9.63
N ASP A 141 -25.60 -5.22 9.62
CA ASP A 141 -26.82 -4.59 10.14
C ASP A 141 -28.02 -4.77 9.20
N GLU A 142 -27.80 -4.82 7.88
CA GLU A 142 -28.82 -5.20 6.88
C GLU A 142 -29.29 -6.64 7.07
N ALA A 143 -28.37 -7.60 7.28
CA ALA A 143 -28.70 -8.99 7.57
C ALA A 143 -29.46 -9.19 8.91
N LYS A 144 -29.31 -8.24 9.84
CA LYS A 144 -30.07 -8.17 11.10
C LYS A 144 -31.34 -7.32 11.01
N GLY A 145 -31.74 -6.90 9.79
CA GLY A 145 -33.01 -6.22 9.53
C GLY A 145 -33.05 -4.73 9.88
N LYS A 146 -31.90 -4.07 10.13
CA LYS A 146 -31.85 -2.63 10.47
C LYS A 146 -31.51 -1.70 9.31
N GLY A 147 -31.14 -2.22 8.13
CA GLY A 147 -30.84 -1.41 6.95
C GLY A 147 -31.81 -1.67 5.80
N LYS A 148 -32.97 -1.00 5.79
CA LYS A 148 -33.75 -0.85 4.54
C LYS A 148 -33.18 0.34 3.77
N GLY A 149 -32.06 0.13 3.09
CA GLY A 149 -31.47 1.09 2.15
C GLY A 149 -31.34 0.44 0.78
N GLY A 150 -32.44 0.43 0.03
CA GLY A 150 -32.51 -0.24 -1.27
C GLY A 150 -31.51 0.32 -2.26
N PHE A 151 -30.59 -0.54 -2.72
CA PHE A 151 -29.93 -0.40 -4.00
C PHE A 151 -29.80 -1.77 -4.65
N THR A 152 -30.47 -1.92 -5.79
CA THR A 152 -30.35 -3.04 -6.72
C THR A 152 -29.28 -2.71 -7.77
N TYR A 153 -28.48 -3.72 -8.14
CA TYR A 153 -27.43 -3.65 -9.15
C TYR A 153 -27.93 -3.25 -10.53
#